data_AF-A0AAW2HU39-F1
#
_entry.id   AF-A0AAW2HU39-F1
#
_cell.length_a   1.000
_cell.length_b   1.000
_cell.length_c   1.000
_cell.angle_alpha   90.00
_cell.angle_beta   90.00
_cell.angle_gamma   90.00
#
_symmetry.space_group_name_H-M   'P 1'
#
loop_
_entity.id
_entity.type
_entity.pdbx_description
1 polymer ?
#
loop_
_entity_poly.entity_id
_entity_poly.type
_entity_poly.pdbx_seq_one_letter_code
_entity_poly.pdbx_strand_id
1 'polypeptide(L)'
;MNHFNIHMDSSITTKIMEACSSGMVAYLTTGYFNLPDLYTESIIKASQANFDVLMAHPTANGFFNAKGLAKGVPFAYTELASQFLNKIISSKQEYRIKMYEYVRPGWTYHAKGLWLSTVENDLPFLTMIGSPNFGERSVKRDLECQFLIATDNKDLQRELWREKELLFGNCIEFTERTPTEADRVPPLWVKAVVLLFRTFL
;
A
#
# COMPACT_ATOMS: atom_id res chain seq x y z
N MET A 1 2.25 -21.83 1.70
CA MET A 1 2.69 -22.69 0.58
C MET A 1 1.79 -22.35 -0.60
N ASN A 2 2.33 -21.63 -1.58
CA ASN A 2 1.63 -21.34 -2.83
C ASN A 2 1.76 -22.59 -3.71
N HIS A 3 0.65 -23.29 -3.96
CA HIS A 3 0.66 -24.65 -4.55
C HIS A 3 1.11 -24.69 -6.02
N PHE A 4 1.19 -23.53 -6.69
CA PHE A 4 1.44 -23.43 -8.12
C PHE A 4 2.82 -22.87 -8.48
N ASN A 5 3.63 -22.43 -7.50
CA ASN A 5 4.94 -21.81 -7.73
C ASN A 5 4.93 -20.67 -8.77
N ILE A 6 3.84 -19.90 -8.83
CA ILE A 6 3.68 -18.75 -9.72
C ILE A 6 3.84 -17.49 -8.85
N HIS A 7 4.87 -16.70 -9.16
CA HIS A 7 5.23 -15.48 -8.43
C HIS A 7 5.57 -14.31 -9.36
N MET A 8 5.14 -14.40 -10.64
CA MET A 8 5.52 -13.45 -11.69
C MET A 8 5.05 -12.03 -11.36
N ASP A 9 3.85 -11.87 -10.81
CA ASP A 9 3.31 -10.58 -10.38
C ASP A 9 4.22 -9.92 -9.34
N SER A 10 4.59 -10.65 -8.28
CA SER A 10 5.42 -10.13 -7.20
C SER A 10 6.85 -9.87 -7.64
N SER A 11 7.40 -10.75 -8.50
CA SER A 11 8.74 -10.59 -9.07
C SER A 11 8.84 -9.35 -9.96
N ILE A 12 7.83 -9.10 -10.80
CA ILE A 12 7.79 -7.92 -11.67
C ILE A 12 7.57 -6.65 -10.84
N THR A 13 6.67 -6.69 -9.86
CA THR A 13 6.40 -5.56 -8.95
C THR A 13 7.67 -5.13 -8.21
N THR A 14 8.40 -6.08 -7.63
CA THR A 14 9.69 -5.85 -6.97
C THR A 14 10.69 -5.19 -7.92
N LYS A 15 10.91 -5.77 -9.11
CA LYS A 15 11.86 -5.22 -10.08
C LYS A 15 11.51 -3.80 -10.51
N ILE A 16 10.22 -3.51 -10.69
CA ILE A 16 9.76 -2.16 -11.02
C ILE A 16 10.08 -1.19 -9.88
N MET A 17 9.73 -1.51 -8.63
CA MET A 17 10.02 -0.65 -7.48
C MET A 17 11.52 -0.40 -7.30
N GLU A 18 12.34 -1.42 -7.47
CA GLU A 18 13.81 -1.35 -7.34
C GLU A 18 14.46 -0.55 -8.48
N ALA A 19 13.88 -0.60 -9.69
CA ALA A 19 14.38 0.15 -10.84
C ALA A 19 14.03 1.66 -10.80
N CYS A 20 13.15 2.09 -9.89
CA CYS A 20 12.75 3.49 -9.80
C CYS A 20 13.90 4.36 -9.26
N SER A 21 14.30 5.36 -10.04
CA SER A 21 15.44 6.24 -9.76
C SER A 21 15.01 7.57 -9.14
N SER A 22 16.01 8.38 -8.72
CA SER A 22 15.77 9.77 -8.32
C SER A 22 15.08 10.55 -9.46
N GLY A 23 14.17 11.45 -9.10
CA GLY A 23 13.32 12.18 -10.04
C GLY A 23 12.05 11.43 -10.48
N MET A 24 11.82 10.20 -9.99
CA MET A 24 10.55 9.48 -10.17
C MET A 24 9.65 9.61 -8.94
N VAL A 25 8.35 9.50 -9.17
CA VAL A 25 7.32 9.46 -8.11
C VAL A 25 6.44 8.23 -8.33
N ALA A 26 6.22 7.49 -7.25
CA ALA A 26 5.43 6.28 -7.21
C ALA A 26 4.24 6.44 -6.27
N TYR A 27 3.02 6.36 -6.82
CA TYR A 27 1.79 6.33 -6.03
C TYR A 27 1.36 4.88 -5.86
N LEU A 28 1.53 4.32 -4.67
CA LEU A 28 1.12 2.95 -4.35
C LEU A 28 -0.19 2.99 -3.58
N THR A 29 -1.15 2.16 -3.95
CA THR A 29 -2.35 1.99 -3.14
C THR A 29 -2.72 0.54 -2.87
N THR A 30 -3.25 0.30 -1.67
CA THR A 30 -3.74 -1.01 -1.23
C THR A 30 -4.93 -0.88 -0.28
N GLY A 31 -5.93 -1.75 -0.46
CA GLY A 31 -7.09 -1.83 0.45
C GLY A 31 -6.76 -2.47 1.80
N TYR A 32 -5.74 -3.34 1.85
CA TYR A 32 -5.36 -4.11 3.03
C TYR A 32 -3.85 -4.02 3.23
N PHE A 33 -3.42 -3.07 4.05
CA PHE A 33 -2.00 -2.77 4.22
C PHE A 33 -1.25 -3.86 4.99
N ASN A 34 -0.45 -4.66 4.29
CA ASN A 34 0.39 -5.68 4.91
C ASN A 34 1.62 -5.97 4.03
N LEU A 35 2.40 -4.94 3.69
CA LEU A 35 3.53 -5.11 2.77
C LEU A 35 4.50 -6.19 3.30
N PRO A 36 4.90 -7.16 2.46
CA PRO A 36 5.94 -8.12 2.80
C PRO A 36 7.30 -7.42 2.90
N ASP A 37 8.25 -8.07 3.56
CA ASP A 37 9.61 -7.54 3.68
C ASP A 37 10.25 -7.29 2.30
N LEU A 38 9.96 -8.12 1.29
CA LEU A 38 10.44 -7.92 -0.07
C LEU A 38 10.11 -6.52 -0.60
N TYR A 39 8.84 -6.12 -0.58
CA TYR A 39 8.44 -4.78 -1.05
C TYR A 39 8.89 -3.67 -0.10
N THR A 40 8.89 -3.94 1.21
CA THR A 40 9.39 -2.98 2.20
C THR A 40 10.84 -2.59 1.91
N GLU A 41 11.69 -3.58 1.66
CA GLU A 41 13.10 -3.40 1.38
C GLU A 41 13.33 -2.77 0.00
N SER A 42 12.55 -3.17 -1.02
CA SER A 42 12.58 -2.53 -2.34
C SER A 42 12.26 -1.04 -2.26
N ILE A 43 11.21 -0.65 -1.51
CA ILE A 43 10.79 0.75 -1.37
C ILE A 43 11.78 1.56 -0.52
N ILE A 44 12.20 1.04 0.63
CA ILE A 44 13.00 1.80 1.62
C ILE A 44 14.48 1.84 1.26
N LYS A 45 15.05 0.75 0.73
CA LYS A 45 16.51 0.63 0.58
C LYS A 45 16.99 0.62 -0.87
N ALA A 46 16.28 -0.06 -1.77
CA ALA A 46 16.74 -0.19 -3.15
C ALA A 46 16.31 1.01 -4.02
N SER A 47 15.04 1.41 -3.93
CA SER A 47 14.48 2.49 -4.72
C SER A 47 14.99 3.86 -4.31
N GLN A 48 15.17 4.76 -5.29
CA GLN A 48 15.52 6.17 -5.07
C GLN A 48 14.37 7.14 -5.40
N ALA A 49 13.19 6.60 -5.73
CA ALA A 49 12.02 7.40 -6.05
C ALA A 49 11.28 7.90 -4.78
N ASN A 50 10.46 8.93 -4.99
CA ASN A 50 9.47 9.35 -4.00
C ASN A 50 8.30 8.36 -4.01
N PHE A 51 7.74 8.04 -2.85
CA PHE A 51 6.61 7.13 -2.69
C PHE A 51 5.50 7.78 -1.88
N ASP A 52 4.30 7.78 -2.42
CA ASP A 52 3.07 8.10 -1.72
C ASP A 52 2.24 6.83 -1.59
N VAL A 53 2.10 6.33 -0.35
CA VAL A 53 1.44 5.06 -0.07
C VAL A 53 0.05 5.31 0.53
N LEU A 54 -1.01 4.98 -0.20
CA LEU A 54 -2.40 5.14 0.22
C LEU A 54 -3.02 3.82 0.65
N MET A 55 -3.51 3.76 1.89
CA MET A 55 -4.19 2.61 2.48
C MET A 55 -5.60 2.95 2.96
N ALA A 56 -6.40 1.96 3.34
CA ALA A 56 -7.73 2.21 3.91
C ALA A 56 -7.63 2.79 5.33
N HIS A 57 -8.33 3.90 5.60
CA HIS A 57 -8.65 4.31 6.98
C HIS A 57 -9.50 3.21 7.66
N PRO A 58 -9.44 3.02 9.00
CA PRO A 58 -10.24 2.01 9.69
C PRO A 58 -11.72 2.10 9.41
N THR A 59 -12.30 3.30 9.33
CA THR A 59 -13.72 3.51 9.00
C THR A 59 -14.06 3.16 7.54
N ALA A 60 -13.08 3.16 6.65
CA ALA A 60 -13.21 2.71 5.27
C ALA A 60 -12.79 1.24 5.08
N ASN A 61 -12.36 0.56 6.15
CA ASN A 61 -11.97 -0.84 6.06
C ASN A 61 -13.22 -1.74 6.00
N GLY A 62 -13.21 -2.75 5.14
CA GLY A 62 -14.33 -3.71 5.02
C GLY A 62 -14.68 -4.45 6.33
N PHE A 63 -13.75 -4.51 7.29
CA PHE A 63 -13.96 -5.12 8.61
C PHE A 63 -14.37 -4.14 9.70
N PHE A 64 -14.59 -2.86 9.40
CA PHE A 64 -14.91 -1.83 10.39
C PHE A 64 -16.08 -2.21 11.32
N ASN A 65 -17.16 -2.73 10.72
CA ASN A 65 -18.37 -3.15 11.44
C ASN A 65 -18.44 -4.66 11.68
N ALA A 66 -17.32 -5.38 11.52
CA ALA A 66 -17.28 -6.81 11.74
C ALA A 66 -17.49 -7.17 13.21
N LYS A 67 -18.13 -8.31 13.47
CA LYS A 67 -18.40 -8.83 14.82
C LYS A 67 -17.30 -9.80 15.26
N GLY A 68 -17.17 -9.99 16.57
CA GLY A 68 -16.22 -10.94 17.16
C GLY A 68 -14.75 -10.55 16.88
N LEU A 69 -13.89 -11.55 16.68
CA LEU A 69 -12.45 -11.36 16.47
C LEU A 69 -12.12 -10.55 15.21
N ALA A 70 -13.01 -10.54 14.20
CA ALA A 70 -12.80 -9.76 12.98
C ALA A 70 -12.78 -8.24 13.24
N LYS A 71 -13.35 -7.76 14.35
CA LYS A 71 -13.27 -6.34 14.76
C LYS A 71 -11.83 -5.88 15.03
N GLY A 72 -10.90 -6.80 15.29
CA GLY A 72 -9.48 -6.50 15.47
C GLY A 72 -8.71 -6.25 14.18
N VAL A 73 -9.29 -6.57 13.01
CA VAL A 73 -8.57 -6.50 11.73
C VAL A 73 -8.16 -5.06 11.37
N PRO A 74 -9.01 -4.02 11.51
CA PRO A 74 -8.56 -2.65 11.26
C PRO A 74 -7.39 -2.23 12.16
N PHE A 75 -7.43 -2.60 13.44
CA PHE A 75 -6.33 -2.37 14.39
C PHE A 75 -5.04 -3.09 13.97
N ALA A 76 -5.15 -4.30 13.41
CA ALA A 76 -3.99 -5.04 12.89
C ALA A 76 -3.33 -4.30 11.73
N TYR A 77 -4.12 -3.73 10.82
CA TYR A 77 -3.58 -2.93 9.72
C TYR A 77 -2.97 -1.61 10.19
N THR A 78 -3.54 -0.94 11.20
CA THR A 78 -2.89 0.22 11.83
C THR A 78 -1.55 -0.15 12.47
N GLU A 79 -1.45 -1.29 13.15
CA GLU A 79 -0.19 -1.78 13.72
C GLU A 79 0.85 -2.09 12.63
N LEU A 80 0.45 -2.76 11.54
CA LEU A 80 1.34 -3.04 10.40
C LEU A 80 1.83 -1.75 9.71
N ALA A 81 0.95 -0.77 9.54
CA ALA A 81 1.29 0.55 9.01
C ALA A 81 2.27 1.30 9.91
N SER A 82 2.04 1.27 11.24
CA SER A 82 2.96 1.83 12.23
C SER A 82 4.36 1.19 12.16
N GLN A 83 4.43 -0.14 12.01
CA GLN A 83 5.70 -0.84 11.83
C GLN A 83 6.44 -0.42 10.56
N PHE A 84 5.72 -0.23 9.45
CA PHE A 84 6.31 0.27 8.20
C PHE A 84 6.80 1.73 8.35
N LEU A 85 6.01 2.60 8.97
CA LEU A 85 6.40 3.98 9.26
C LEU A 85 7.68 4.04 10.12
N ASN A 86 7.76 3.21 11.16
CA ASN A 86 8.96 3.11 12.00
C ASN A 86 10.19 2.65 11.20
N LYS A 87 10.03 1.76 10.20
CA LYS A 87 11.12 1.37 9.28
C LYS A 87 11.54 2.53 8.38
N ILE A 88 10.60 3.35 7.89
CA ILE A 88 10.90 4.56 7.10
C ILE A 88 11.73 5.54 7.95
N ILE A 89 11.28 5.84 9.17
CA ILE A 89 11.92 6.79 10.09
C ILE A 89 13.32 6.32 10.51
N SER A 90 13.43 5.06 10.96
CA SER A 90 14.72 4.50 11.36
C SER A 90 15.74 4.43 10.20
N SER A 91 15.26 4.37 8.96
CA SER A 91 16.09 4.42 7.74
C SER A 91 16.29 5.83 7.20
N LYS A 92 15.75 6.87 7.87
CA LYS A 92 15.81 8.29 7.48
C LYS A 92 15.26 8.56 6.07
N GLN A 93 14.15 7.91 5.71
CA GLN A 93 13.53 8.00 4.38
C GLN A 93 12.23 8.83 4.37
N GLU A 94 11.90 9.53 5.46
CA GLU A 94 10.66 10.31 5.61
C GLU A 94 10.56 11.48 4.62
N TYR A 95 11.69 11.92 4.07
CA TYR A 95 11.76 13.00 3.09
C TYR A 95 11.19 12.59 1.72
N ARG A 96 11.16 11.29 1.40
CA ARG A 96 10.70 10.78 0.11
C ARG A 96 9.57 9.75 0.20
N ILE A 97 9.31 9.15 1.37
CA ILE A 97 8.21 8.20 1.55
C ILE A 97 7.16 8.80 2.47
N LYS A 98 5.94 8.96 1.95
CA LYS A 98 4.75 9.42 2.67
C LYS A 98 3.67 8.36 2.70
N MET A 99 2.85 8.39 3.74
CA MET A 99 1.76 7.45 3.96
C MET A 99 0.46 8.20 4.17
N TYR A 100 -0.63 7.66 3.62
CA TYR A 100 -1.94 8.28 3.63
C TYR A 100 -3.02 7.23 3.90
N GLU A 101 -4.11 7.65 4.55
CA GLU A 101 -5.31 6.85 4.73
C GLU A 101 -6.46 7.44 3.92
N TYR A 102 -7.08 6.63 3.06
CA TYR A 102 -8.32 6.98 2.37
C TYR A 102 -9.47 7.04 3.36
N VAL A 103 -10.15 8.18 3.44
CA VAL A 103 -11.30 8.39 4.31
C VAL A 103 -12.42 9.11 3.55
N ARG A 104 -13.57 8.43 3.44
CA ARG A 104 -14.80 9.02 2.90
C ARG A 104 -16.01 8.43 3.61
N PRO A 105 -16.85 9.24 4.28
CA PRO A 105 -18.01 8.73 5.02
C PRO A 105 -18.92 7.85 4.15
N GLY A 106 -19.24 6.66 4.65
CA GLY A 106 -20.14 5.70 3.98
C GLY A 106 -19.48 4.83 2.91
N TRP A 107 -18.18 4.97 2.66
CA TRP A 107 -17.45 4.18 1.65
C TRP A 107 -16.53 3.14 2.30
N THR A 108 -16.39 1.99 1.64
CA THR A 108 -15.31 1.05 1.89
C THR A 108 -14.22 1.22 0.83
N TYR A 109 -12.96 1.09 1.24
CA TYR A 109 -11.80 1.24 0.38
C TYR A 109 -11.19 -0.11 0.02
N HIS A 110 -11.05 -0.37 -1.27
CA HIS A 110 -10.54 -1.64 -1.78
C HIS A 110 -9.77 -1.51 -3.09
N ALA A 111 -9.25 -0.31 -3.39
CA ALA A 111 -8.41 -0.07 -4.56
C ALA A 111 -7.02 -0.70 -4.38
N LYS A 112 -6.42 -1.11 -5.50
CA LYS A 112 -5.04 -1.58 -5.58
C LYS A 112 -4.45 -1.08 -6.88
N GLY A 113 -3.25 -0.53 -6.80
CA GLY A 113 -2.54 -0.08 -7.99
C GLY A 113 -1.23 0.61 -7.67
N LEU A 114 -0.43 0.82 -8.72
CA LEU A 114 0.81 1.58 -8.69
C LEU A 114 0.84 2.50 -9.90
N TRP A 115 1.03 3.80 -9.71
CA TRP A 115 1.27 4.75 -10.81
C TRP A 115 2.69 5.29 -10.69
N LEU A 116 3.45 5.25 -11.78
CA LEU A 116 4.79 5.83 -11.86
C LEU A 116 4.79 7.03 -12.81
N SER A 117 5.28 8.15 -12.30
CA SER A 117 5.49 9.41 -13.02
C SER A 117 6.88 9.99 -12.72
N THR A 118 7.18 11.17 -13.25
CA THR A 118 8.41 11.90 -12.90
C THR A 118 8.06 13.18 -12.15
N VAL A 119 9.02 13.71 -11.38
CA VAL A 119 8.85 14.98 -10.65
C VAL A 119 8.60 16.16 -11.62
N GLU A 120 9.06 16.05 -12.87
CA GLU A 120 8.87 17.07 -13.91
C GLU A 120 7.53 16.91 -14.65
N ASN A 121 6.91 15.74 -14.58
CA ASN A 121 5.65 15.46 -15.27
C ASN A 121 4.84 14.41 -14.50
N ASP A 122 3.77 14.90 -13.89
CA ASP A 122 2.82 14.13 -13.09
C ASP A 122 2.10 13.03 -13.87
N LEU A 123 1.99 13.14 -15.20
CA LEU A 123 1.30 12.15 -16.00
C LEU A 123 2.02 10.78 -15.95
N PRO A 124 1.36 9.71 -15.48
CA PRO A 124 2.00 8.43 -15.28
C PRO A 124 2.35 7.78 -16.63
N PHE A 125 3.60 7.36 -16.77
CA PHE A 125 4.06 6.62 -17.95
C PHE A 125 3.92 5.11 -17.80
N LEU A 126 3.77 4.64 -16.55
CA LEU A 126 3.57 3.25 -16.20
C LEU A 126 2.52 3.13 -15.10
N THR A 127 1.60 2.19 -15.23
CA THR A 127 0.57 1.91 -14.22
C THR A 127 0.35 0.40 -14.06
N MET A 128 0.23 -0.06 -12.83
CA MET A 128 -0.11 -1.44 -12.49
C MET A 128 -1.51 -1.48 -11.87
N ILE A 129 -2.37 -2.36 -12.39
CA ILE A 129 -3.74 -2.56 -11.91
C ILE A 129 -4.01 -4.06 -11.84
N GLY A 130 -4.59 -4.54 -10.75
CA GLY A 130 -4.87 -5.95 -10.60
C GLY A 130 -5.56 -6.33 -9.30
N SER A 131 -5.56 -7.63 -9.03
CA SER A 131 -6.05 -8.20 -7.78
C SER A 131 -5.13 -8.07 -6.55
N PRO A 132 -3.78 -7.96 -6.65
CA PRO A 132 -2.94 -8.07 -5.46
C PRO A 132 -3.09 -6.86 -4.55
N ASN A 133 -3.28 -7.11 -3.26
CA ASN A 133 -3.21 -6.06 -2.22
C ASN A 133 -1.78 -5.63 -1.91
N PHE A 134 -0.80 -6.12 -2.69
CA PHE A 134 0.63 -6.00 -2.41
C PHE A 134 1.03 -6.53 -1.02
N GLY A 135 0.18 -7.35 -0.41
CA GLY A 135 0.35 -7.85 0.95
C GLY A 135 1.07 -9.20 1.01
N GLU A 136 1.47 -9.59 2.23
CA GLU A 136 2.06 -10.90 2.54
C GLU A 136 1.23 -12.06 2.00
N ARG A 137 -0.10 -12.00 2.14
CA ARG A 137 -1.01 -13.03 1.64
C ARG A 137 -0.99 -13.12 0.11
N SER A 138 -1.06 -11.98 -0.59
CA SER A 138 -0.99 -11.91 -2.06
C SER A 138 0.28 -12.59 -2.58
N VAL A 139 1.44 -12.34 -1.96
CA VAL A 139 2.72 -12.90 -2.42
C VAL A 139 2.86 -14.39 -2.10
N LYS A 140 2.42 -14.84 -0.91
CA LYS A 140 2.76 -16.18 -0.39
C LYS A 140 1.67 -17.24 -0.58
N ARG A 141 0.43 -16.85 -0.86
CA ARG A 141 -0.73 -17.76 -0.74
C ARG A 141 -1.78 -17.63 -1.83
N ASP A 142 -1.97 -16.44 -2.37
CA ASP A 142 -3.00 -16.22 -3.38
C ASP A 142 -2.39 -16.33 -4.78
N LEU A 143 -3.23 -16.66 -5.77
CA LEU A 143 -2.92 -16.51 -7.18
C LEU A 143 -3.45 -15.16 -7.63
N GLU A 144 -2.54 -14.30 -8.07
CA GLU A 144 -2.86 -12.92 -8.41
C GLU A 144 -2.80 -12.69 -9.92
N CYS A 145 -3.62 -11.76 -10.40
CA CYS A 145 -3.62 -11.31 -11.79
C CYS A 145 -3.44 -9.79 -11.80
N GLN A 146 -2.45 -9.32 -12.58
CA GLN A 146 -2.06 -7.92 -12.62
C GLN A 146 -1.66 -7.53 -14.04
N PHE A 147 -2.15 -6.39 -14.49
CA PHE A 147 -1.81 -5.76 -15.75
C PHE A 147 -0.78 -4.67 -15.52
N LEU A 148 0.22 -4.63 -16.41
CA LEU A 148 1.18 -3.55 -16.51
C LEU A 148 0.85 -2.74 -17.78
N ILE A 149 0.50 -1.48 -17.59
CA ILE A 149 0.18 -0.55 -18.67
C ILE A 149 1.35 0.42 -18.79
N ALA A 150 2.04 0.40 -19.93
CA ALA A 150 3.06 1.40 -20.28
C ALA A 150 2.56 2.17 -21.50
N THR A 151 2.54 3.50 -21.41
CA THR A 151 1.95 4.33 -22.47
C THR A 151 2.55 5.73 -22.52
N ASP A 152 2.68 6.26 -23.73
CA ASP A 152 3.00 7.65 -24.05
C ASP A 152 1.77 8.43 -24.57
N ASN A 153 0.61 7.76 -24.71
CA ASN A 153 -0.65 8.37 -25.13
C ASN A 153 -1.15 9.34 -24.05
N LYS A 154 -1.11 10.64 -24.35
CA LYS A 154 -1.41 11.70 -23.38
C LYS A 154 -2.85 11.67 -22.85
N ASP A 155 -3.81 11.21 -23.63
CA ASP A 155 -5.19 11.12 -23.17
C ASP A 155 -5.34 9.98 -22.16
N LEU A 156 -4.75 8.82 -22.43
CA LEU A 156 -4.72 7.71 -21.47
C LEU A 156 -3.96 8.07 -20.20
N GLN A 157 -2.79 8.72 -20.30
CA GLN A 157 -2.04 9.17 -19.13
C GLN A 157 -2.86 10.14 -18.26
N ARG A 158 -3.63 11.06 -18.87
CA ARG A 158 -4.51 11.99 -18.13
C ARG A 158 -5.63 11.27 -17.39
N GLU A 159 -6.27 10.27 -18.02
CA GLU A 159 -7.32 9.49 -17.34
C GLU A 159 -6.76 8.65 -16.19
N LEU A 160 -5.58 8.03 -16.35
CA LEU A 160 -4.90 7.32 -15.26
C LEU A 160 -4.47 8.25 -14.13
N TRP A 161 -3.97 9.44 -14.46
CA TRP A 161 -3.67 10.48 -13.47
C TRP A 161 -4.93 10.89 -12.70
N ARG A 162 -6.04 11.12 -13.41
CA ARG A 162 -7.33 11.49 -12.82
C ARG A 162 -7.86 10.42 -11.88
N GLU A 163 -7.77 9.15 -12.25
CA GLU A 163 -8.12 8.03 -11.37
C GLU A 163 -7.34 8.10 -10.06
N LYS A 164 -6.00 8.24 -10.14
CA LYS A 164 -5.14 8.40 -8.97
C LYS A 164 -5.53 9.64 -8.16
N GLU A 165 -5.80 10.79 -8.77
CA GLU A 165 -6.25 12.00 -8.05
C GLU A 165 -7.58 11.81 -7.33
N LEU A 166 -8.53 11.07 -7.90
CA LEU A 166 -9.79 10.78 -7.23
C LEU A 166 -9.60 9.94 -5.96
N LEU A 167 -8.64 9.01 -5.98
CA LEU A 167 -8.28 8.20 -4.81
C LEU A 167 -7.58 9.04 -3.74
N PHE A 168 -6.52 9.76 -4.13
CA PHE A 168 -5.71 10.57 -3.20
C PHE A 168 -6.42 11.87 -2.75
N GLY A 169 -7.45 12.33 -3.46
CA GLY A 169 -8.22 13.52 -3.09
C GLY A 169 -9.09 13.36 -1.84
N ASN A 170 -9.28 12.13 -1.34
CA ASN A 170 -10.03 11.84 -0.12
C ASN A 170 -9.15 11.12 0.90
N CYS A 171 -7.96 11.67 1.19
CA CYS A 171 -7.03 11.07 2.13
C CYS A 171 -6.58 12.03 3.24
N ILE A 172 -6.10 11.44 4.33
CA ILE A 172 -5.41 12.13 5.43
C ILE A 172 -4.02 11.52 5.58
N GLU A 173 -3.03 12.32 6.00
CA GLU A 173 -1.67 11.83 6.19
C GLU A 173 -1.59 10.91 7.43
N PHE A 174 -0.91 9.77 7.26
CA PHE A 174 -0.60 8.84 8.35
C PHE A 174 0.79 9.16 8.91
N THR A 175 0.83 9.60 10.16
CA THR A 175 2.06 10.08 10.82
C THR A 175 2.32 9.32 12.11
N GLU A 176 3.43 9.62 12.80
CA GLU A 176 3.76 9.03 14.12
C GLU A 176 2.67 9.27 15.17
N ARG A 177 1.82 10.29 14.98
CA ARG A 177 0.70 10.59 15.88
C ARG A 177 -0.47 9.64 15.68
N THR A 178 -0.73 9.21 14.44
CA THR A 178 -1.94 8.45 14.09
C THR A 178 -2.10 7.16 14.90
N PRO A 179 -1.06 6.31 15.10
CA PRO A 179 -1.18 5.11 15.93
C PRO A 179 -1.44 5.37 17.43
N THR A 180 -1.26 6.61 17.89
CA THR A 180 -1.43 7.00 19.31
C THR A 180 -2.82 7.57 19.59
N GLU A 181 -3.64 7.79 18.56
CA GLU A 181 -5.02 8.23 18.68
C GLU A 181 -5.88 7.18 19.40
N ALA A 182 -6.87 7.63 20.19
CA ALA A 182 -7.63 6.77 21.10
C ALA A 182 -8.41 5.65 20.39
N ASP A 183 -8.87 5.89 19.18
CA ASP A 183 -9.58 4.93 18.32
C ASP A 183 -8.63 4.01 17.54
N ARG A 184 -7.30 4.20 17.67
CA ARG A 184 -6.26 3.48 16.92
C ARG A 184 -5.44 2.53 17.78
N VAL A 185 -5.42 2.72 19.09
CA VAL A 185 -4.64 1.86 20.00
C VAL A 185 -5.13 0.41 19.93
N PRO A 186 -4.32 -0.54 19.41
CA PRO A 186 -4.73 -1.92 19.25
C PRO A 186 -4.76 -2.63 20.61
N PRO A 187 -5.81 -3.44 20.90
CA PRO A 187 -5.77 -4.36 22.04
C PRO A 187 -4.58 -5.31 21.97
N LEU A 188 -4.04 -5.74 23.12
CA LEU A 188 -2.85 -6.62 23.18
C LEU A 188 -2.99 -7.90 22.37
N TRP A 189 -4.18 -8.49 22.34
CA TRP A 189 -4.44 -9.71 21.56
C TRP A 189 -4.30 -9.46 20.05
N VAL A 190 -4.60 -8.25 19.55
CA VAL A 190 -4.41 -7.89 18.14
C VAL A 190 -2.93 -7.85 17.80
N LYS A 191 -2.09 -7.30 18.68
CA LYS A 191 -0.62 -7.32 18.50
C LYS A 191 -0.09 -8.75 18.42
N ALA A 192 -0.59 -9.64 19.28
CA ALA A 192 -0.24 -11.06 19.22
C ALA A 192 -0.70 -11.73 17.92
N VAL A 193 -1.90 -11.39 17.41
CA VAL A 193 -2.40 -11.89 16.12
C VAL A 193 -1.54 -11.40 14.96
N VAL A 194 -1.15 -10.12 14.94
CA VAL A 194 -0.23 -9.58 13.92
C VAL A 194 1.08 -10.37 13.95
N LEU A 195 1.66 -10.60 15.13
CA LEU A 195 2.91 -11.36 15.26
C LEU A 195 2.79 -12.81 14.73
N LEU A 196 1.72 -13.51 15.08
CA LEU A 196 1.56 -14.94 14.78
C LEU A 196 0.97 -15.23 13.40
N PHE A 197 0.13 -14.34 12.89
CA PHE A 197 -0.72 -14.58 11.71
C PHE A 197 -0.53 -13.55 10.60
N ARG A 198 0.53 -12.74 10.63
CA ARG A 198 0.84 -11.76 9.56
C ARG A 198 0.70 -12.31 8.14
N THR A 199 1.12 -13.55 7.91
CA THR A 199 1.09 -14.16 6.57
C THR A 199 -0.31 -14.53 6.08
N PHE A 200 -1.34 -14.44 6.93
CA PHE A 200 -2.74 -14.71 6.61
C PHE A 200 -3.58 -13.43 6.46
N LEU A 201 -3.03 -12.28 6.88
CA LEU A 201 -3.68 -10.96 6.86
C LEU A 201 -3.53 -10.24 5.52
#